data_AF-A0A951HV73-F1
#
_entry.id   AF-A0A951HV73-F1
#
_cell.length_a   1.000
_cell.length_b   1.000
_cell.length_c   1.000
_cell.angle_alpha   90.00
_cell.angle_beta   90.00
_cell.angle_gamma   90.00
#
_symmetry.space_group_name_H-M   'P 1'
#
loop_
_entity.id
_entity.type
_entity.pdbx_description
1 polymer ?
#
loop_
_entity_poly.entity_id
_entity_poly.type
_entity_poly.pdbx_seq_one_letter_code
_entity_poly.pdbx_strand_id
1 'polypeptide(L)'
;MNVTRLILAAGLVSAAAAPADALNCALKPGVTPEAARAGLCGYDVAARAFRGAPAEQAACLTRHVAKGGVVGRPTIGRFLRGRVGTPTGVAPPRLAAYLAAAGVDPLRALGGDPAVPVRADYFIIHDTSEPNCARLGWSATLCPVPGKLPKARDTAAFAAALGYLGHPKPAPDRLAHAWTDRVGGSITEVPFNEPLRSTKFESCLDTQAKAGLFLAVENTQPRVPDPKGPPGNDFVAPRPGFTRLQYDRLALLYLAASVRRGRWLIPAFHAVLDARFLEGHDDPQHFDMGAFSRAVERHFARIAHG
;
A
#
# COMPACT_ATOMS: atom_id res chain seq x y z
N MET A 1 -18.34 14.52 54.59
CA MET A 1 -17.06 14.78 53.90
C MET A 1 -16.77 13.59 53.02
N ASN A 2 -17.01 13.70 51.70
CA ASN A 2 -16.71 12.63 50.73
C ASN A 2 -15.87 13.26 49.62
N VAL A 3 -14.65 12.76 49.46
CA VAL A 3 -13.67 13.25 48.48
C VAL A 3 -13.79 12.40 47.23
N THR A 4 -14.38 12.97 46.17
CA THR A 4 -14.43 12.37 44.84
C THR A 4 -13.07 12.54 44.17
N ARG A 5 -12.33 11.45 43.95
CA ARG A 5 -11.12 11.45 43.11
C ARG A 5 -11.52 11.33 41.64
N LEU A 6 -11.26 12.39 40.89
CA LEU A 6 -11.33 12.43 39.42
C LEU A 6 -10.05 11.77 38.88
N ILE A 7 -10.17 10.65 38.16
CA ILE A 7 -9.05 10.04 37.42
C ILE A 7 -9.12 10.56 35.98
N LEU A 8 -8.24 11.49 35.63
CA LEU A 8 -7.93 11.81 34.24
C LEU A 8 -7.02 10.69 33.69
N ALA A 9 -7.55 9.85 32.80
CA ALA A 9 -6.73 8.96 31.99
C ALA A 9 -6.27 9.73 30.74
N ALA A 10 -5.08 10.31 30.80
CA ALA A 10 -4.37 10.78 29.60
C ALA A 10 -3.77 9.56 28.89
N GLY A 11 -4.47 9.04 27.89
CA GLY A 11 -3.94 7.99 27.02
C GLY A 11 -2.87 8.54 26.10
N LEU A 12 -1.60 8.29 26.40
CA LEU A 12 -0.52 8.39 25.41
C LEU A 12 -0.69 7.26 24.39
N VAL A 13 -1.18 7.61 23.19
CA VAL A 13 -1.12 6.72 22.02
C VAL A 13 0.33 6.71 21.54
N SER A 14 1.10 5.71 21.96
CA SER A 14 2.43 5.47 21.42
C SER A 14 2.29 4.93 20.00
N ALA A 15 2.67 5.74 19.00
CA ALA A 15 2.75 5.29 17.62
C ALA A 15 3.88 4.26 17.52
N ALA A 16 3.53 2.98 17.35
CA ALA A 16 4.51 1.94 17.08
C ALA A 16 5.10 2.18 15.68
N ALA A 17 6.26 2.84 15.64
CA ALA A 17 7.08 2.93 14.45
C ALA A 17 7.81 1.61 14.23
N ALA A 18 8.04 1.24 12.96
CA ALA A 18 9.16 0.38 12.61
C ALA A 18 10.45 1.00 13.22
N PRO A 19 11.42 0.20 13.71
CA PRO A 19 12.66 0.76 14.22
C PRO A 19 13.34 1.58 13.10
N ALA A 20 13.47 2.90 13.35
CA ALA A 20 14.10 3.83 12.43
C ALA A 20 15.57 3.46 12.12
N ASP A 21 16.17 2.61 12.96
CA ASP A 21 17.57 2.20 12.88
C ASP A 21 17.88 1.19 11.76
N ALA A 22 16.86 0.68 11.04
CA ALA A 22 17.06 -0.26 9.91
C ALA A 22 16.82 0.36 8.51
N LEU A 23 16.23 1.56 8.42
CA LEU A 23 15.94 2.20 7.12
C LEU A 23 17.12 3.06 6.67
N ASN A 24 17.69 2.73 5.51
CA ASN A 24 18.68 3.59 4.86
C ASN A 24 18.03 4.90 4.37
N CYS A 25 18.17 5.95 5.16
CA CYS A 25 17.67 7.30 4.86
C CYS A 25 18.63 8.14 4.01
N ALA A 26 19.70 7.55 3.46
CA ALA A 26 20.59 8.24 2.54
C ALA A 26 19.82 8.74 1.30
N LEU A 27 20.17 9.93 0.83
CA LEU A 27 19.59 10.51 -0.38
C LEU A 27 20.37 10.07 -1.62
N LYS A 28 19.70 10.04 -2.77
CA LYS A 28 20.40 9.83 -4.05
C LYS A 28 21.39 10.98 -4.31
N PRO A 29 22.51 10.74 -5.02
CA PRO A 29 23.47 11.79 -5.37
C PRO A 29 22.78 13.01 -6.02
N GLY A 30 23.11 14.21 -5.53
CA GLY A 30 22.56 15.48 -6.02
C GLY A 30 21.17 15.85 -5.52
N VAL A 31 20.52 15.01 -4.70
CA VAL A 31 19.25 15.35 -4.05
C VAL A 31 19.51 16.10 -2.74
N THR A 32 18.94 17.29 -2.60
CA THR A 32 19.00 18.04 -1.34
C THR A 32 17.94 17.55 -0.34
N PRO A 33 18.12 17.79 0.97
CA PRO A 33 17.09 17.50 1.97
C PRO A 33 15.74 18.16 1.66
N GLU A 34 15.72 19.38 1.14
CA GLU A 34 14.50 20.10 0.77
C GLU A 34 13.76 19.39 -0.38
N ALA A 35 14.50 18.94 -1.41
CA ALA A 35 13.95 18.17 -2.50
C ALA A 35 13.44 16.80 -2.04
N ALA A 36 14.09 16.17 -1.05
CA ALA A 36 13.64 14.92 -0.45
C ALA A 36 12.38 15.11 0.41
N ARG A 37 12.30 16.20 1.20
CA ARG A 37 11.09 16.57 1.97
C ARG A 37 9.89 16.76 1.06
N ALA A 38 10.08 17.45 -0.06
CA ALA A 38 9.05 17.66 -1.07
C ALA A 38 8.73 16.40 -1.89
N GLY A 39 9.65 15.43 -1.95
CA GLY A 39 9.51 14.26 -2.81
C GLY A 39 9.39 14.61 -4.30
N LEU A 40 8.95 13.66 -5.12
CA LEU A 40 8.77 13.91 -6.57
C LEU A 40 7.56 14.82 -6.86
N CYS A 41 6.55 14.80 -5.98
CA CYS A 41 5.24 15.40 -6.22
C CYS A 41 4.99 16.69 -5.41
N GLY A 42 6.03 17.28 -4.83
CA GLY A 42 5.94 18.59 -4.18
C GLY A 42 5.06 18.59 -2.92
N TYR A 43 5.35 17.70 -1.98
CA TYR A 43 4.75 17.67 -0.65
C TYR A 43 5.03 18.95 0.12
N ASP A 44 4.00 19.51 0.71
CA ASP A 44 4.04 20.66 1.59
C ASP A 44 3.72 20.21 3.02
N VAL A 45 4.66 20.45 3.93
CA VAL A 45 4.59 20.02 5.34
C VAL A 45 3.49 20.78 6.09
N ALA A 46 3.27 22.06 5.78
CA ALA A 46 2.26 22.88 6.46
C ALA A 46 0.84 22.49 6.02
N ALA A 47 0.64 22.28 4.72
CA ALA A 47 -0.62 21.80 4.16
C ALA A 47 -0.86 20.30 4.42
N ARG A 48 0.18 19.56 4.81
CA ARG A 48 0.21 18.09 4.94
C ARG A 48 -0.29 17.39 3.67
N ALA A 49 0.02 17.94 2.51
CA ALA A 49 -0.48 17.45 1.22
C ALA A 49 0.52 17.62 0.08
N PHE A 50 0.36 16.83 -0.97
CA PHE A 50 1.10 17.04 -2.23
C PHE A 50 0.49 18.20 -3.02
N ARG A 51 1.28 18.78 -3.92
CA ARG A 51 0.86 19.92 -4.74
C ARG A 51 -0.30 19.55 -5.66
N GLY A 52 -1.26 20.48 -5.77
CA GLY A 52 -2.37 20.41 -6.72
C GLY A 52 -3.65 19.83 -6.16
N ALA A 53 -4.68 19.77 -6.99
CA ALA A 53 -5.95 19.12 -6.68
C ALA A 53 -5.76 17.61 -6.46
N PRO A 54 -6.66 16.92 -5.74
CA PRO A 54 -6.50 15.49 -5.43
C PRO A 54 -6.28 14.59 -6.67
N ALA A 55 -6.93 14.90 -7.80
CA ALA A 55 -6.72 14.18 -9.05
C ALA A 55 -5.32 14.41 -9.66
N GLU A 56 -4.74 15.61 -9.49
CA GLU A 56 -3.38 15.95 -9.93
C GLU A 56 -2.34 15.27 -9.03
N GLN A 57 -2.58 15.27 -7.71
CA GLN A 57 -1.77 14.54 -6.75
C GLN A 57 -1.74 13.05 -7.10
N ALA A 58 -2.91 12.43 -7.31
CA ALA A 58 -3.01 11.02 -7.66
C ALA A 58 -2.34 10.72 -9.02
N ALA A 59 -2.45 11.61 -10.01
CA ALA A 59 -1.73 11.46 -11.27
C ALA A 59 -0.21 11.49 -11.08
N CYS A 60 0.30 12.38 -10.23
CA CYS A 60 1.72 12.45 -9.92
C CYS A 60 2.19 11.23 -9.10
N LEU A 61 1.39 10.76 -8.15
CA LEU A 61 1.75 9.68 -7.24
C LEU A 61 1.58 8.28 -7.85
N THR A 62 0.82 8.12 -8.93
CA THR A 62 0.62 6.84 -9.64
C THR A 62 1.25 6.87 -11.04
N ARG A 63 2.58 6.92 -11.08
CA ARG A 63 3.37 6.94 -12.31
C ARG A 63 3.89 5.56 -12.64
N HIS A 64 4.05 5.24 -13.92
CA HIS A 64 4.63 3.96 -14.33
C HIS A 64 5.95 3.71 -13.60
N VAL A 65 6.10 2.54 -12.98
CA VAL A 65 7.35 2.15 -12.31
C VAL A 65 8.06 1.09 -13.14
N ALA A 66 9.27 1.40 -13.56
CA ALA A 66 10.18 0.45 -14.20
C ALA A 66 11.27 0.00 -13.22
N LYS A 67 11.98 -1.06 -13.60
CA LYS A 67 13.11 -1.64 -12.86
C LYS A 67 14.04 -0.59 -12.27
N GLY A 68 14.49 -0.80 -11.04
CA GLY A 68 15.41 0.09 -10.35
C GLY A 68 14.79 1.43 -9.94
N GLY A 69 13.46 1.49 -9.83
CA GLY A 69 12.72 2.65 -9.33
C GLY A 69 12.66 3.79 -10.34
N VAL A 70 12.75 3.48 -11.64
CA VAL A 70 12.65 4.49 -12.70
C VAL A 70 11.18 4.86 -12.87
N VAL A 71 10.84 6.08 -12.41
CA VAL A 71 9.49 6.62 -12.43
C VAL A 71 9.19 7.31 -13.77
N GLY A 72 8.20 6.79 -14.47
CA GLY A 72 7.76 7.21 -15.80
C GLY A 72 6.60 8.21 -15.79
N ARG A 73 5.66 8.05 -16.73
CA ARG A 73 4.49 8.94 -16.92
C ARG A 73 3.34 8.62 -15.96
N PRO A 74 2.46 9.58 -15.63
CA PRO A 74 1.21 9.34 -14.90
C PRO A 74 0.34 8.25 -15.52
N THR A 75 -0.33 7.44 -14.69
CA THR A 75 -1.15 6.30 -15.14
C THR A 75 -2.58 6.30 -14.61
N ILE A 76 -2.98 7.28 -13.78
CA ILE A 76 -4.31 7.27 -13.14
C ILE A 76 -5.46 7.06 -14.13
N GLY A 77 -6.27 6.03 -13.85
CA GLY A 77 -7.43 5.61 -14.64
C GLY A 77 -8.58 6.61 -14.58
N ARG A 78 -9.43 6.61 -15.61
CA ARG A 78 -10.51 7.59 -15.80
C ARG A 78 -11.50 7.65 -14.63
N PHE A 79 -11.95 6.50 -14.14
CA PHE A 79 -12.95 6.45 -13.07
C PHE A 79 -12.43 7.08 -11.77
N LEU A 80 -11.21 6.74 -11.36
CA LEU A 80 -10.58 7.30 -10.16
C LEU A 80 -10.22 8.78 -10.35
N ARG A 81 -9.69 9.17 -11.52
CA ARG A 81 -9.34 10.57 -11.81
C ARG A 81 -10.49 11.53 -11.56
N GLY A 82 -11.73 11.13 -11.88
CA GLY A 82 -12.91 11.95 -11.66
C GLY A 82 -13.50 11.91 -10.24
N ARG A 83 -12.87 11.20 -9.30
CA ARG A 83 -13.46 10.91 -7.98
C ARG A 83 -12.52 11.14 -6.80
N VAL A 84 -11.22 10.93 -6.97
CA VAL A 84 -10.24 11.11 -5.89
C VAL A 84 -10.45 12.46 -5.20
N GLY A 85 -10.50 12.44 -3.86
CA GLY A 85 -10.76 13.61 -3.01
C GLY A 85 -12.23 14.01 -2.85
N THR A 86 -13.15 13.54 -3.69
CA THR A 86 -14.58 13.84 -3.56
C THR A 86 -15.27 12.91 -2.55
N PRO A 87 -16.46 13.25 -2.04
CA PRO A 87 -17.25 12.32 -1.24
C PRO A 87 -17.50 11.00 -1.97
N THR A 88 -17.49 9.88 -1.24
CA THR A 88 -17.81 8.57 -1.83
C THR A 88 -19.30 8.40 -2.13
N GLY A 89 -20.16 9.06 -1.35
CA GLY A 89 -21.62 8.88 -1.42
C GLY A 89 -22.11 7.53 -0.90
N VAL A 90 -21.24 6.73 -0.27
CA VAL A 90 -21.57 5.42 0.30
C VAL A 90 -21.48 5.51 1.82
N ALA A 91 -22.57 5.15 2.50
CA ALA A 91 -22.61 5.09 3.96
C ALA A 91 -21.95 3.81 4.49
N PRO A 92 -21.23 3.85 5.63
CA PRO A 92 -20.61 2.67 6.24
C PRO A 92 -21.53 1.46 6.44
N PRO A 93 -22.81 1.59 6.87
CA PRO A 93 -23.70 0.44 7.01
C PRO A 93 -23.95 -0.29 5.69
N ARG A 94 -23.95 0.43 4.55
CA ARG A 94 -24.14 -0.16 3.23
C ARG A 94 -22.93 -0.98 2.79
N LEU A 95 -21.72 -0.47 3.07
CA LEU A 95 -20.49 -1.25 2.92
C LEU A 95 -20.53 -2.51 3.81
N ALA A 96 -20.90 -2.40 5.08
CA ALA A 96 -20.97 -3.54 6.00
C ALA A 96 -21.94 -4.63 5.50
N ALA A 97 -23.13 -4.25 5.01
CA ALA A 97 -24.09 -5.19 4.44
C ALA A 97 -23.54 -5.92 3.21
N TYR A 98 -22.88 -5.19 2.30
CA TYR A 98 -22.22 -5.79 1.13
C TYR A 98 -21.14 -6.80 1.53
N LEU A 99 -20.32 -6.46 2.53
CA LEU A 99 -19.24 -7.33 3.01
C LEU A 99 -19.78 -8.61 3.66
N ALA A 100 -20.84 -8.47 4.47
CA ALA A 100 -21.53 -9.61 5.07
C ALA A 100 -22.10 -10.56 4.00
N ALA A 101 -22.78 -10.00 2.97
CA ALA A 101 -23.29 -10.79 1.84
C ALA A 101 -22.17 -11.45 1.03
N ALA A 102 -20.99 -10.82 0.94
CA ALA A 102 -19.81 -11.38 0.27
C ALA A 102 -19.02 -12.38 1.13
N GLY A 103 -19.41 -12.61 2.39
CA GLY A 103 -18.68 -13.47 3.32
C GLY A 103 -17.27 -12.94 3.67
N VAL A 104 -17.07 -11.62 3.59
CA VAL A 104 -15.76 -11.00 3.89
C VAL A 104 -15.80 -10.41 5.30
N ASP A 105 -14.95 -10.94 6.18
CA ASP A 105 -14.72 -10.36 7.51
C ASP A 105 -13.84 -9.10 7.41
N PRO A 106 -14.38 -7.90 7.66
CA PRO A 106 -13.60 -6.67 7.53
C PRO A 106 -12.49 -6.54 8.57
N LEU A 107 -12.66 -7.11 9.78
CA LEU A 107 -11.66 -7.03 10.83
C LEU A 107 -10.40 -7.79 10.45
N ARG A 108 -10.58 -8.95 9.81
CA ARG A 108 -9.48 -9.80 9.38
C ARG A 108 -8.94 -9.43 8.02
N ALA A 109 -9.76 -8.96 7.09
CA ALA A 109 -9.36 -8.88 5.68
C ALA A 109 -9.31 -7.45 5.10
N LEU A 110 -9.94 -6.44 5.73
CA LEU A 110 -10.15 -5.12 5.12
C LEU A 110 -9.70 -3.92 5.97
N GLY A 111 -8.71 -4.12 6.84
CA GLY A 111 -8.13 -3.04 7.63
C GLY A 111 -9.00 -2.61 8.82
N GLY A 112 -10.00 -3.40 9.24
CA GLY A 112 -10.83 -3.12 10.41
C GLY A 112 -12.29 -2.80 10.12
N ASP A 113 -13.03 -2.46 11.17
CA ASP A 113 -14.47 -2.27 11.16
C ASP A 113 -14.91 -1.12 10.22
N PRO A 114 -15.87 -1.33 9.30
CA PRO A 114 -16.44 -0.27 8.47
C PRO A 114 -16.99 0.94 9.23
N ALA A 115 -17.44 0.77 10.47
CA ALA A 115 -17.95 1.86 11.30
C ALA A 115 -16.84 2.73 11.91
N VAL A 116 -15.60 2.25 11.96
CA VAL A 116 -14.47 2.98 12.55
C VAL A 116 -13.84 3.90 11.50
N PRO A 117 -13.83 5.24 11.70
CA PRO A 117 -13.34 6.17 10.70
C PRO A 117 -11.85 6.02 10.37
N VAL A 118 -11.49 6.34 9.13
CA VAL A 118 -10.11 6.45 8.65
C VAL A 118 -9.71 7.92 8.61
N ARG A 119 -8.49 8.23 9.07
CA ARG A 119 -7.94 9.61 9.07
C ARG A 119 -6.96 9.88 7.94
N ALA A 120 -6.34 8.84 7.39
CA ALA A 120 -5.40 8.94 6.28
C ALA A 120 -6.06 9.52 5.02
N ASP A 121 -5.24 10.15 4.17
CA ASP A 121 -5.66 10.74 2.90
C ASP A 121 -5.09 10.01 1.69
N TYR A 122 -4.02 9.24 1.90
CA TYR A 122 -3.29 8.55 0.85
C TYR A 122 -3.38 7.03 1.04
N PHE A 123 -3.39 6.32 -0.09
CA PHE A 123 -3.40 4.86 -0.13
C PHE A 123 -2.21 4.38 -0.96
N ILE A 124 -1.14 3.97 -0.27
CA ILE A 124 0.09 3.47 -0.87
C ILE A 124 -0.09 2.03 -1.28
N ILE A 125 0.18 1.77 -2.55
CA ILE A 125 0.22 0.46 -3.15
C ILE A 125 1.69 0.06 -3.22
N HIS A 126 2.02 -0.97 -2.47
CA HIS A 126 3.32 -1.64 -2.48
C HIS A 126 3.21 -2.94 -3.29
N ASP A 127 4.37 -3.53 -3.58
CA ASP A 127 4.46 -4.95 -3.85
C ASP A 127 5.58 -5.57 -3.03
N THR A 128 5.40 -6.82 -2.62
CA THR A 128 6.28 -7.42 -1.62
C THR A 128 7.68 -7.70 -2.13
N SER A 129 7.87 -7.66 -3.45
CA SER A 129 9.05 -8.18 -4.16
C SER A 129 9.46 -9.61 -3.79
N GLU A 130 8.53 -10.36 -3.20
CA GLU A 130 8.75 -11.65 -2.58
C GLU A 130 7.67 -12.66 -3.01
N PRO A 131 8.02 -13.96 -3.18
CA PRO A 131 9.37 -14.50 -3.04
C PRO A 131 10.36 -14.00 -4.11
N ASN A 132 11.58 -13.69 -3.69
CA ASN A 132 12.68 -13.39 -4.61
C ASN A 132 13.28 -14.71 -5.13
N CYS A 133 13.04 -15.00 -6.41
CA CYS A 133 13.54 -16.21 -7.08
C CYS A 133 14.97 -16.05 -7.61
N ALA A 134 15.79 -15.17 -7.04
CA ALA A 134 17.22 -15.10 -7.35
C ALA A 134 17.97 -16.35 -6.89
N ARG A 135 19.13 -16.60 -7.52
CA ARG A 135 20.02 -17.72 -7.14
C ARG A 135 20.58 -17.57 -5.73
N LEU A 136 20.77 -16.32 -5.26
CA LEU A 136 21.10 -15.99 -3.87
C LEU A 136 19.79 -15.73 -3.12
N GLY A 137 19.55 -16.39 -1.99
CA GLY A 137 18.25 -16.35 -1.29
C GLY A 137 17.22 -17.35 -1.83
N TRP A 138 17.63 -18.23 -2.75
CA TRP A 138 16.77 -19.23 -3.38
C TRP A 138 16.15 -20.20 -2.38
N SER A 139 14.81 -20.28 -2.38
CA SER A 139 14.06 -21.34 -1.71
C SER A 139 13.51 -22.31 -2.76
N ALA A 140 13.94 -23.58 -2.73
CA ALA A 140 13.42 -24.62 -3.63
C ALA A 140 11.89 -24.77 -3.54
N THR A 141 11.34 -24.50 -2.37
CA THR A 141 9.91 -24.58 -2.08
C THR A 141 9.14 -23.42 -2.71
N LEU A 142 9.69 -22.20 -2.66
CA LEU A 142 9.03 -20.99 -3.18
C LEU A 142 9.39 -20.70 -4.65
N CYS A 143 10.54 -21.17 -5.11
CA CYS A 143 11.03 -20.91 -6.45
C CYS A 143 11.67 -22.20 -6.98
N PRO A 144 10.91 -23.15 -7.54
CA PRO A 144 11.44 -24.47 -7.89
C PRO A 144 12.61 -24.45 -8.88
N VAL A 145 12.71 -23.39 -9.68
CA VAL A 145 13.82 -23.16 -10.62
C VAL A 145 14.43 -21.79 -10.36
N PRO A 146 15.73 -21.70 -10.02
CA PRO A 146 16.41 -20.42 -9.81
C PRO A 146 16.29 -19.51 -11.02
N GLY A 147 16.04 -18.22 -10.79
CA GLY A 147 15.89 -17.20 -11.81
C GLY A 147 14.61 -17.28 -12.63
N LYS A 148 13.66 -18.17 -12.26
CA LYS A 148 12.38 -18.32 -12.98
C LYS A 148 11.20 -18.22 -12.02
N LEU A 149 10.19 -17.49 -12.47
CA LEU A 149 8.91 -17.45 -11.81
C LEU A 149 8.20 -18.81 -11.94
N PRO A 150 7.55 -19.33 -10.88
CA PRO A 150 6.74 -20.53 -10.99
C PRO A 150 5.60 -20.36 -11.99
N LYS A 151 5.31 -21.41 -12.78
CA LYS A 151 4.15 -21.41 -13.70
C LYS A 151 2.82 -21.30 -12.94
N ALA A 152 2.73 -21.96 -11.78
CA ALA A 152 1.56 -21.97 -10.90
C ALA A 152 1.51 -20.76 -9.94
N ARG A 153 2.35 -19.73 -10.12
CA ARG A 153 2.48 -18.61 -9.17
C ARG A 153 1.18 -17.85 -8.87
N ASP A 154 0.21 -17.96 -9.78
CA ASP A 154 -1.08 -17.26 -9.70
C ASP A 154 -2.21 -18.21 -9.28
N THR A 155 -1.89 -19.39 -8.72
CA THR A 155 -2.88 -20.39 -8.29
C THR A 155 -2.58 -20.89 -6.88
N ALA A 156 -3.62 -21.44 -6.23
CA ALA A 156 -3.52 -22.03 -4.89
C ALA A 156 -2.52 -23.20 -4.78
N ALA A 157 -2.08 -23.78 -5.91
CA ALA A 157 -1.07 -24.83 -5.92
C ALA A 157 0.33 -24.29 -5.56
N PHE A 158 0.54 -22.98 -5.65
CA PHE A 158 1.77 -22.34 -5.21
C PHE A 158 1.59 -21.78 -3.80
N ALA A 159 2.30 -22.31 -2.82
CA ALA A 159 2.13 -21.91 -1.41
C ALA A 159 2.33 -20.40 -1.19
N ALA A 160 3.30 -19.78 -1.87
CA ALA A 160 3.51 -18.33 -1.80
C ALA A 160 2.41 -17.52 -2.52
N ALA A 161 1.55 -18.12 -3.34
CA ALA A 161 0.37 -17.44 -3.90
C ALA A 161 -0.74 -17.23 -2.87
N LEU A 162 -0.79 -18.07 -1.83
CA LEU A 162 -1.78 -18.04 -0.73
C LEU A 162 -1.21 -17.38 0.53
N GLY A 163 0.12 -17.30 0.63
CA GLY A 163 0.80 -16.79 1.80
C GLY A 163 0.97 -15.28 1.79
N TYR A 164 1.05 -14.73 3.00
CA TYR A 164 1.43 -13.34 3.27
C TYR A 164 2.88 -13.28 3.77
N LEU A 165 3.73 -14.22 3.34
CA LEU A 165 5.17 -14.24 3.63
C LEU A 165 5.53 -14.14 5.13
N GLY A 166 4.72 -14.77 5.97
CA GLY A 166 4.90 -14.77 7.43
C GLY A 166 4.19 -13.62 8.17
N HIS A 167 3.36 -12.84 7.48
CA HIS A 167 2.51 -11.83 8.10
C HIS A 167 1.15 -12.41 8.54
N PRO A 168 0.49 -11.83 9.56
CA PRO A 168 0.88 -10.63 10.30
C PRO A 168 2.04 -10.87 11.27
N LYS A 169 2.90 -9.87 11.45
CA LYS A 169 3.99 -9.88 12.44
C LYS A 169 3.58 -9.15 13.73
N PRO A 170 4.17 -9.51 14.89
CA PRO A 170 4.02 -8.70 16.08
C PRO A 170 4.69 -7.33 15.91
N ALA A 171 4.26 -6.34 16.69
CA ALA A 171 5.02 -5.09 16.81
C ALA A 171 6.42 -5.37 17.40
N PRO A 172 7.48 -4.67 16.96
CA PRO A 172 7.46 -3.53 16.04
C PRO A 172 7.62 -3.89 14.54
N ASP A 173 7.64 -5.18 14.18
CA ASP A 173 8.03 -5.66 12.84
C ASP A 173 6.91 -5.63 11.78
N ARG A 174 5.84 -4.86 12.03
CA ARG A 174 4.70 -4.70 11.12
C ARG A 174 5.10 -3.74 10.00
N LEU A 175 4.79 -4.08 8.75
CA LEU A 175 5.25 -3.32 7.57
C LEU A 175 4.11 -2.70 6.78
N ALA A 176 2.90 -3.26 6.87
CA ALA A 176 1.74 -2.73 6.18
C ALA A 176 0.47 -2.79 7.03
N HIS A 177 -0.55 -2.07 6.58
CA HIS A 177 -1.86 -2.18 7.20
C HIS A 177 -2.59 -3.44 6.74
N ALA A 178 -2.48 -3.76 5.45
CA ALA A 178 -3.07 -4.95 4.88
C ALA A 178 -2.15 -5.60 3.85
N TRP A 179 -2.37 -6.89 3.62
CA TRP A 179 -1.64 -7.68 2.64
C TRP A 179 -2.63 -8.35 1.69
N THR A 180 -2.32 -8.46 0.41
CA THR A 180 -3.08 -9.28 -0.55
C THR A 180 -2.24 -10.42 -1.09
N ASP A 181 -2.86 -11.59 -1.24
CA ASP A 181 -2.23 -12.76 -1.87
C ASP A 181 -2.52 -12.77 -3.38
N ARG A 182 -1.90 -13.70 -4.14
CA ARG A 182 -2.07 -13.75 -5.61
C ARG A 182 -3.41 -14.29 -6.08
N VAL A 183 -4.18 -14.91 -5.20
CA VAL A 183 -5.45 -15.57 -5.50
C VAL A 183 -6.68 -14.80 -4.97
N GLY A 184 -6.48 -13.59 -4.43
CA GLY A 184 -7.56 -12.67 -4.03
C GLY A 184 -7.94 -12.73 -2.56
N GLY A 185 -7.14 -13.37 -1.72
CA GLY A 185 -7.18 -13.27 -0.27
C GLY A 185 -6.51 -11.99 0.23
N SER A 186 -6.85 -11.61 1.47
CA SER A 186 -6.16 -10.55 2.19
C SER A 186 -6.21 -10.75 3.69
N ILE A 187 -5.26 -10.14 4.38
CA ILE A 187 -5.24 -10.00 5.84
C ILE A 187 -5.04 -8.55 6.25
N THR A 188 -5.41 -8.24 7.49
CA THR A 188 -5.13 -7.01 8.22
C THR A 188 -4.01 -7.27 9.20
N GLU A 189 -2.94 -6.49 9.10
CA GLU A 189 -1.82 -6.50 10.04
C GLU A 189 -1.88 -5.30 10.99
N VAL A 190 -2.18 -4.12 10.46
CA VAL A 190 -2.46 -2.91 11.25
C VAL A 190 -3.82 -2.33 10.81
N PRO A 191 -4.78 -2.13 11.73
CA PRO A 191 -6.05 -1.49 11.39
C PRO A 191 -5.85 -0.11 10.75
N PHE A 192 -6.66 0.26 9.75
CA PHE A 192 -6.53 1.54 9.02
C PHE A 192 -6.79 2.80 9.87
N ASN A 193 -7.27 2.65 11.10
CA ASN A 193 -7.43 3.75 12.04
C ASN A 193 -6.20 3.95 12.95
N GLU A 194 -5.19 3.07 12.86
CA GLU A 194 -3.92 3.19 13.55
C GLU A 194 -2.85 3.75 12.59
N PRO A 195 -1.91 4.59 13.08
CA PRO A 195 -0.81 5.06 12.27
C PRO A 195 0.23 3.95 12.05
N LEU A 196 0.75 3.86 10.84
CA LEU A 196 1.91 3.08 10.45
C LEU A 196 2.73 3.89 9.43
N ARG A 197 4.03 3.68 9.39
CA ARG A 197 4.92 4.24 8.36
C ARG A 197 5.49 3.08 7.55
N SER A 198 5.33 3.09 6.23
CA SER A 198 5.77 2.00 5.36
C SER A 198 6.82 2.41 4.33
N THR A 199 7.16 3.70 4.25
CA THR A 199 8.09 4.25 3.26
C THR A 199 9.23 5.04 3.91
N LYS A 200 10.34 5.20 3.18
CA LYS A 200 11.43 6.12 3.59
C LYS A 200 10.93 7.56 3.62
N PHE A 201 10.05 7.93 2.69
CA PHE A 201 9.41 9.25 2.68
C PHE A 201 8.72 9.60 4.00
N GLU A 202 8.01 8.65 4.61
CA GLU A 202 7.35 8.82 5.91
C GLU A 202 8.32 8.78 7.10
N SER A 203 9.39 8.01 6.98
CA SER A 203 10.23 7.60 8.11
C SER A 203 11.52 8.41 8.27
N CYS A 204 12.03 9.04 7.20
CA CYS A 204 13.33 9.69 7.22
C CYS A 204 13.28 11.19 7.51
N LEU A 205 12.26 11.91 7.03
CA LEU A 205 12.17 13.37 7.12
C LEU A 205 10.76 13.80 7.51
N ASP A 206 10.65 14.79 8.41
CA ASP A 206 9.37 15.38 8.87
C ASP A 206 8.36 14.33 9.38
N THR A 207 8.88 13.32 10.08
CA THR A 207 8.15 12.08 10.44
C THR A 207 6.87 12.34 11.25
N GLN A 208 6.87 13.40 12.06
CA GLN A 208 5.69 13.81 12.85
C GLN A 208 4.61 14.45 11.96
N ALA A 209 5.00 15.25 10.96
CA ALA A 209 4.05 15.85 10.02
C ALA A 209 3.39 14.82 9.10
N LYS A 210 4.08 13.70 8.85
CA LYS A 210 3.62 12.62 7.97
C LYS A 210 2.88 11.49 8.70
N ALA A 211 2.94 11.44 10.02
CA ALA A 211 2.32 10.38 10.82
C ALA A 211 0.81 10.26 10.54
N GLY A 212 0.37 9.04 10.21
CA GLY A 212 -1.03 8.70 9.97
C GLY A 212 -1.65 9.28 8.70
N LEU A 213 -0.83 9.81 7.77
CA LEU A 213 -1.33 10.33 6.49
C LEU A 213 -1.59 9.24 5.45
N PHE A 214 -0.91 8.10 5.56
CA PHE A 214 -0.90 7.06 4.56
C PHE A 214 -1.44 5.74 5.11
N LEU A 215 -2.18 5.03 4.26
CA LEU A 215 -2.46 3.61 4.43
C LEU A 215 -1.58 2.83 3.46
N ALA A 216 -0.99 1.74 3.94
CA ALA A 216 -0.05 0.92 3.19
C ALA A 216 -0.64 -0.46 2.95
N VAL A 217 -0.67 -0.89 1.69
CA VAL A 217 -1.09 -2.24 1.31
C VAL A 217 0.00 -2.93 0.51
N GLU A 218 0.47 -4.04 1.04
CA GLU A 218 1.42 -4.95 0.41
C GLU A 218 0.69 -5.96 -0.46
N ASN A 219 1.21 -6.23 -1.65
CA ASN A 219 0.59 -7.16 -2.60
C ASN A 219 1.62 -8.21 -3.02
N THR A 220 1.36 -9.48 -2.73
CA THR A 220 2.33 -10.55 -2.97
C THR A 220 2.75 -10.60 -4.43
N GLN A 221 4.05 -10.36 -4.68
CA GLN A 221 4.61 -10.22 -6.01
C GLN A 221 5.97 -10.93 -6.11
N PRO A 222 6.01 -12.19 -6.56
CA PRO A 222 7.27 -12.89 -6.76
C PRO A 222 8.12 -12.15 -7.78
N ARG A 223 9.43 -12.10 -7.56
CA ARG A 223 10.38 -11.45 -8.45
C ARG A 223 11.44 -12.41 -8.95
N VAL A 224 12.07 -12.07 -10.06
CA VAL A 224 13.29 -12.73 -10.57
C VAL A 224 14.39 -11.69 -10.77
N PRO A 225 15.66 -12.12 -10.73
CA PRO A 225 16.78 -11.21 -10.96
C PRO A 225 16.82 -10.75 -12.43
N ASP A 226 17.21 -9.51 -12.63
CA ASP A 226 17.74 -9.04 -13.90
C ASP A 226 19.21 -9.50 -14.01
N PRO A 227 19.60 -10.26 -15.05
CA PRO A 227 20.98 -10.68 -15.25
C PRO A 227 21.99 -9.53 -15.41
N LYS A 228 21.51 -8.32 -15.73
CA LYS A 228 22.33 -7.11 -15.81
C LYS A 228 22.44 -6.35 -14.49
N GLY A 229 21.65 -6.74 -13.48
CA GLY A 229 21.68 -6.16 -12.15
C GLY A 229 22.75 -6.79 -11.24
N PRO A 230 22.93 -6.26 -10.02
CA PRO A 230 23.82 -6.86 -9.04
C PRO A 230 23.33 -8.27 -8.63
N PRO A 231 24.23 -9.16 -8.15
CA PRO A 231 23.83 -10.48 -7.67
C PRO A 231 22.73 -10.40 -6.59
N GLY A 232 21.71 -11.24 -6.70
CA GLY A 232 20.62 -11.33 -5.71
C GLY A 232 19.48 -10.33 -5.88
N ASN A 233 19.52 -9.46 -6.90
CA ASN A 233 18.45 -8.49 -7.14
C ASN A 233 17.08 -9.14 -7.43
N ASP A 234 16.03 -8.35 -7.26
CA ASP A 234 14.59 -8.66 -7.43
C ASP A 234 13.93 -7.76 -8.52
N PHE A 235 14.73 -7.25 -9.45
CA PHE A 235 14.33 -6.16 -10.35
C PHE A 235 13.30 -6.54 -11.41
N VAL A 236 12.89 -7.80 -11.54
CA VAL A 236 11.97 -8.22 -12.60
C VAL A 236 10.69 -8.80 -12.01
N ALA A 237 9.61 -8.05 -12.15
CA ALA A 237 8.26 -8.50 -11.80
C ALA A 237 7.56 -9.28 -12.93
N PRO A 238 6.57 -10.12 -12.58
CA PRO A 238 5.63 -10.73 -13.52
C PRO A 238 4.94 -9.75 -14.48
N ARG A 239 4.50 -10.28 -15.63
CA ARG A 239 3.61 -9.58 -16.58
C ARG A 239 2.36 -10.44 -16.84
N PRO A 240 1.15 -9.94 -16.56
CA PRO A 240 0.86 -8.71 -15.83
C PRO A 240 1.46 -8.73 -14.41
N GLY A 241 1.62 -7.55 -13.79
CA GLY A 241 2.14 -7.45 -12.43
C GLY A 241 1.24 -8.22 -11.46
N PHE A 242 0.03 -7.71 -11.23
CA PHE A 242 -0.94 -8.34 -10.34
C PHE A 242 -1.95 -9.18 -11.12
N THR A 243 -2.49 -10.22 -10.47
CA THR A 243 -3.60 -11.00 -11.02
C THR A 243 -4.89 -10.20 -11.01
N ARG A 244 -5.90 -10.65 -11.77
CA ARG A 244 -7.24 -10.07 -11.73
C ARG A 244 -7.83 -10.12 -10.31
N LEU A 245 -7.60 -11.21 -9.58
CA LEU A 245 -8.12 -11.43 -8.23
C LEU A 245 -7.44 -10.50 -7.22
N GLN A 246 -6.14 -10.25 -7.38
CA GLN A 246 -5.43 -9.23 -6.62
C GLN A 246 -6.03 -7.84 -6.83
N TYR A 247 -6.25 -7.41 -8.08
CA TYR A 247 -6.87 -6.11 -8.33
C TYR A 247 -8.28 -6.00 -7.74
N ASP A 248 -9.09 -7.07 -7.82
CA ASP A 248 -10.42 -7.10 -7.19
C ASP A 248 -10.31 -6.91 -5.67
N ARG A 249 -9.41 -7.63 -5.00
CA ARG A 249 -9.23 -7.50 -3.54
C ARG A 249 -8.66 -6.15 -3.13
N LEU A 250 -7.62 -5.67 -3.82
CA LEU A 250 -7.01 -4.37 -3.58
C LEU A 250 -8.01 -3.23 -3.78
N ALA A 251 -8.87 -3.34 -4.79
CA ALA A 251 -9.95 -2.37 -5.02
C ALA A 251 -10.95 -2.33 -3.87
N LEU A 252 -11.29 -3.50 -3.29
CA LEU A 252 -12.17 -3.56 -2.13
C LEU A 252 -11.53 -2.93 -0.88
N LEU A 253 -10.23 -3.17 -0.64
CA LEU A 253 -9.46 -2.51 0.43
C LEU A 253 -9.48 -0.98 0.27
N TYR A 254 -9.16 -0.48 -0.92
CA TYR A 254 -9.17 0.94 -1.23
C TYR A 254 -10.55 1.58 -1.04
N LEU A 255 -11.61 0.89 -1.50
CA LEU A 255 -12.97 1.37 -1.36
C LEU A 255 -13.43 1.37 0.09
N ALA A 256 -13.13 0.32 0.86
CA ALA A 256 -13.45 0.26 2.28
C ALA A 256 -12.79 1.40 3.06
N ALA A 257 -11.50 1.64 2.82
CA ALA A 257 -10.78 2.76 3.42
C ALA A 257 -11.37 4.12 3.01
N SER A 258 -11.71 4.30 1.74
CA SER A 258 -12.32 5.55 1.22
C SER A 258 -13.70 5.80 1.82
N VAL A 259 -14.54 4.77 1.96
CA VAL A 259 -15.86 4.89 2.62
C VAL A 259 -15.70 5.29 4.08
N ARG A 260 -14.77 4.65 4.80
CA ARG A 260 -14.47 4.97 6.20
C ARG A 260 -13.86 6.37 6.38
N ARG A 261 -13.18 6.90 5.36
CA ARG A 261 -12.71 8.28 5.31
C ARG A 261 -13.82 9.27 4.95
N GLY A 262 -14.89 8.80 4.31
CA GLY A 262 -15.98 9.63 3.76
C GLY A 262 -15.68 10.26 2.40
N ARG A 263 -14.45 10.11 1.89
CA ARG A 263 -14.02 10.58 0.56
C ARG A 263 -13.06 9.59 -0.09
N TRP A 264 -12.98 9.63 -1.40
CA TRP A 264 -12.03 8.82 -2.17
C TRP A 264 -10.60 9.18 -1.80
N LEU A 265 -9.81 8.20 -1.34
CA LEU A 265 -8.40 8.40 -1.00
C LEU A 265 -7.56 8.69 -2.25
N ILE A 266 -6.39 9.30 -2.06
CA ILE A 266 -5.43 9.55 -3.13
C ILE A 266 -4.51 8.32 -3.26
N PRO A 267 -4.61 7.52 -4.35
CA PRO A 267 -3.69 6.39 -4.53
C PRO A 267 -2.27 6.89 -4.79
N ALA A 268 -1.29 6.15 -4.30
CA ALA A 268 0.13 6.41 -4.49
C ALA A 268 0.89 5.11 -4.70
N PHE A 269 2.01 5.17 -5.43
CA PHE A 269 2.95 4.07 -5.55
C PHE A 269 4.17 4.31 -4.65
N HIS A 270 4.62 3.26 -3.98
CA HIS A 270 5.77 3.31 -3.09
C HIS A 270 7.01 3.90 -3.78
N ALA A 271 7.40 3.38 -4.95
CA ALA A 271 8.56 3.89 -5.69
C ALA A 271 8.51 5.39 -6.01
N VAL A 272 7.32 5.99 -6.13
CA VAL A 272 7.17 7.43 -6.39
C VAL A 272 7.45 8.26 -5.14
N LEU A 273 7.01 7.78 -3.98
CA LEU A 273 7.27 8.42 -2.69
C LEU A 273 8.76 8.38 -2.36
N ASP A 274 9.39 7.23 -2.58
CA ASP A 274 10.79 6.99 -2.21
C ASP A 274 11.80 7.36 -3.32
N ALA A 275 11.34 7.96 -4.43
CA ALA A 275 12.14 8.27 -5.61
C ALA A 275 13.43 9.07 -5.34
N ARG A 276 13.49 9.78 -4.21
CA ARG A 276 14.59 10.65 -3.77
C ARG A 276 15.60 9.97 -2.84
N PHE A 277 15.27 8.81 -2.30
CA PHE A 277 16.12 8.07 -1.37
C PHE A 277 16.95 7.02 -2.10
N LEU A 278 18.18 6.81 -1.64
CA LEU A 278 19.03 5.72 -2.10
C LEU A 278 18.37 4.39 -1.76
N GLU A 279 18.54 3.39 -2.62
CA GLU A 279 17.87 2.08 -2.47
C GLU A 279 16.35 2.23 -2.30
N GLY A 280 15.74 3.21 -2.97
CA GLY A 280 14.29 3.28 -3.11
C GLY A 280 13.80 2.06 -3.89
N HIS A 281 12.70 1.47 -3.44
CA HIS A 281 12.14 0.27 -4.06
C HIS A 281 11.55 0.59 -5.44
N ASP A 282 11.37 -0.46 -6.26
CA ASP A 282 10.84 -0.34 -7.61
C ASP A 282 9.40 -0.81 -7.77
N ASP A 283 8.62 -0.77 -6.69
CA ASP A 283 7.26 -1.27 -6.58
C ASP A 283 6.18 -0.16 -6.66
N PRO A 284 4.99 -0.47 -7.22
CA PRO A 284 4.64 -1.71 -7.88
C PRO A 284 5.05 -1.71 -9.37
N GLN A 285 5.80 -2.72 -9.82
CA GLN A 285 6.10 -2.88 -11.26
C GLN A 285 4.91 -3.49 -12.02
N HIS A 286 4.76 -3.11 -13.29
CA HIS A 286 3.73 -3.65 -14.18
C HIS A 286 2.29 -3.54 -13.64
N PHE A 287 2.05 -2.55 -12.77
CA PHE A 287 0.74 -2.23 -12.26
C PHE A 287 -0.16 -1.65 -13.37
N ASP A 288 -1.31 -2.27 -13.58
CA ASP A 288 -2.34 -1.81 -14.51
C ASP A 288 -3.36 -0.97 -13.74
N MET A 289 -3.12 0.34 -13.74
CA MET A 289 -3.99 1.32 -13.11
C MET A 289 -5.39 1.38 -13.76
N GLY A 290 -5.51 0.97 -15.02
CA GLY A 290 -6.80 0.80 -15.68
C GLY A 290 -7.59 -0.38 -15.10
N ALA A 291 -6.94 -1.52 -14.90
CA ALA A 291 -7.55 -2.71 -14.29
C ALA A 291 -7.99 -2.44 -12.85
N PHE A 292 -7.12 -1.82 -12.04
CA PHE A 292 -7.45 -1.39 -10.68
C PHE A 292 -8.64 -0.43 -10.67
N SER A 293 -8.61 0.63 -11.49
CA SER A 293 -9.69 1.61 -11.57
C SER A 293 -11.03 0.98 -11.97
N ARG A 294 -11.05 0.01 -12.88
CA ARG A 294 -12.26 -0.75 -13.25
C ARG A 294 -12.72 -1.69 -12.14
N ALA A 295 -11.81 -2.28 -11.37
CA ALA A 295 -12.16 -3.11 -10.22
C ALA A 295 -12.83 -2.27 -9.13
N VAL A 296 -12.32 -1.07 -8.84
CA VAL A 296 -12.94 -0.13 -7.91
C VAL A 296 -14.35 0.25 -8.38
N GLU A 297 -14.51 0.59 -9.66
CA GLU A 297 -15.81 0.90 -10.25
C GLU A 297 -16.82 -0.24 -10.09
N ARG A 298 -16.41 -1.49 -10.33
CA ARG A 298 -17.28 -2.67 -10.14
C ARG A 298 -17.71 -2.88 -8.69
N HIS A 299 -16.80 -2.70 -7.73
CA HIS A 299 -17.16 -2.79 -6.31
C HIS A 299 -18.07 -1.64 -5.91
N PHE A 300 -17.74 -0.42 -6.34
CA PHE A 300 -18.55 0.76 -6.08
C PHE A 300 -19.98 0.62 -6.60
N ALA A 301 -20.17 0.18 -7.85
CA ALA A 301 -21.50 -0.01 -8.42
C ALA A 301 -22.33 -1.03 -7.63
N ARG A 302 -21.71 -2.14 -7.20
CA ARG A 302 -22.38 -3.16 -6.37
C ARG A 302 -22.76 -2.63 -5.00
N ILE A 303 -21.92 -1.81 -4.38
CA ILE A 303 -22.18 -1.26 -3.05
C ILE A 303 -23.18 -0.12 -3.13
N ALA A 304 -23.09 0.77 -4.11
CA ALA A 304 -23.93 1.97 -4.20
C ALA A 304 -25.35 1.66 -4.71
N HIS A 305 -25.53 0.57 -5.47
CA HIS A 305 -26.79 0.26 -6.13
C HIS A 305 -27.37 -1.13 -5.82
N GLY A 306 -26.60 -2.03 -5.19
CA GLY A 306 -27.10 -3.30 -4.64
C GLY A 306 -27.60 -3.12 -3.23
#